data_AF-A0A8J4LV85-F1
#
_entry.id   AF-A0A8J4LV85-F1
#
_cell.length_a   1.000
_cell.length_b   1.000
_cell.length_c   1.000
_cell.angle_alpha   90.00
_cell.angle_beta   90.00
_cell.angle_gamma   90.00
#
_symmetry.space_group_name_H-M   'P 1'
#
loop_
_entity.id
_entity.type
_entity.pdbx_description
1 polymer ?
#
loop_
_entity_poly.entity_id
_entity_poly.type
_entity_poly.pdbx_seq_one_letter_code
_entity_poly.pdbx_strand_id
1 'polypeptide(L)'
;MLSVQNNVSSCCNTSSSLQPLSPSKKHVEFRSVPPLPALSCVRFNVSYRVYADTDTLALYFTKVTPGLIYNTDDIAPGVVADYSQDGRLVSLDINSAFKSTACHTFDSASVVDGKPPLTIQAEYDNRLDRLAVFLTQEKDIVKEVKTEDADVNLGVCADGKWLVVYVSRANSKTFTV
;
A
#
# COMPACT_ATOMS: atom_id res chain seq x y z
N MET A 1 15.43 -1.94 -77.22
CA MET A 1 14.19 -2.64 -77.62
C MET A 1 13.35 -2.83 -76.36
N LEU A 2 12.14 -2.22 -76.32
CA LEU A 2 11.05 -2.34 -75.31
C LEU A 2 11.44 -1.84 -73.89
N SER A 3 11.01 -0.70 -73.32
CA SER A 3 9.74 0.06 -73.30
C SER A 3 8.50 -0.77 -72.95
N VAL A 4 7.98 -0.61 -71.72
CA VAL A 4 6.55 -0.45 -71.31
C VAL A 4 6.55 0.02 -69.83
N GLN A 5 6.39 1.33 -69.55
CA GLN A 5 5.19 2.12 -69.22
C GLN A 5 4.83 2.26 -67.72
N ASN A 6 4.95 3.53 -67.31
CA ASN A 6 4.29 4.33 -66.27
C ASN A 6 2.87 3.94 -65.82
N ASN A 7 2.60 4.17 -64.53
CA ASN A 7 1.49 4.98 -63.99
C ASN A 7 1.83 5.27 -62.51
N VAL A 8 2.28 6.47 -62.11
CA VAL A 8 1.60 7.78 -61.96
C VAL A 8 0.47 7.77 -60.92
N SER A 9 0.59 8.79 -60.05
CA SER A 9 -0.38 9.39 -59.13
C SER A 9 -0.27 8.89 -57.68
N SER A 10 -0.14 9.75 -56.66
CA SER A 10 -0.43 11.17 -56.57
C SER A 10 0.29 11.79 -55.37
N CYS A 11 1.12 12.78 -55.67
CA CYS A 11 1.16 14.12 -55.07
C CYS A 11 0.59 14.31 -53.65
N CYS A 12 1.42 14.72 -52.68
CA CYS A 12 1.60 16.14 -52.34
C CYS A 12 2.42 16.34 -51.04
N ASN A 13 3.30 17.32 -51.14
CA ASN A 13 4.19 17.88 -50.11
C ASN A 13 3.50 18.27 -48.81
N THR A 14 4.22 18.23 -47.68
CA THR A 14 4.64 19.45 -46.98
C THR A 14 5.56 19.15 -45.78
N SER A 15 6.73 19.78 -45.80
CA SER A 15 7.61 20.00 -44.65
C SER A 15 6.86 20.68 -43.51
N SER A 16 6.92 20.11 -42.30
CA SER A 16 6.47 20.79 -41.08
C SER A 16 7.54 20.71 -40.00
N SER A 17 8.00 21.89 -39.62
CA SER A 17 8.87 22.25 -38.51
C SER A 17 8.54 21.48 -37.22
N LEU A 18 9.56 20.91 -36.57
CA LEU A 18 9.44 20.41 -35.20
C LEU A 18 9.22 21.59 -34.25
N GLN A 19 8.05 21.68 -33.64
CA GLN A 19 7.81 22.52 -32.47
C GLN A 19 8.10 21.72 -31.19
N PRO A 20 8.69 22.34 -30.15
CA PRO A 20 8.87 21.67 -28.86
C PRO A 20 7.52 21.39 -28.19
N LEU A 21 7.29 20.13 -27.82
CA LEU A 21 6.12 19.68 -27.08
C LEU A 21 6.06 20.39 -25.72
N SER A 22 4.95 21.09 -25.48
CA SER A 22 4.61 21.65 -24.17
C SER A 22 4.31 20.52 -23.16
N PRO A 23 4.61 20.70 -21.86
CA PRO A 23 4.37 19.67 -20.86
C PRO A 23 2.86 19.52 -20.61
N SER A 24 2.31 18.38 -21.03
CA SER A 24 0.93 17.98 -20.73
C SER A 24 0.79 17.73 -19.22
N LYS A 25 -0.09 18.49 -18.56
CA LYS A 25 -0.56 18.21 -17.20
C LYS A 25 -1.26 16.84 -17.20
N LYS A 26 -0.61 15.82 -16.65
CA LYS A 26 -1.24 14.51 -16.45
C LYS A 26 -2.43 14.67 -15.50
N HIS A 27 -3.62 14.45 -16.03
CA HIS A 27 -4.86 14.34 -15.28
C HIS A 27 -4.78 13.06 -14.44
N VAL A 28 -4.79 13.18 -13.11
CA VAL A 28 -4.84 12.04 -12.18
C VAL A 28 -6.29 11.61 -12.08
N GLU A 29 -6.62 10.49 -12.71
CA GLU A 29 -7.96 9.91 -12.64
C GLU A 29 -8.08 9.09 -11.34
N PHE A 30 -8.80 9.65 -10.35
CA PHE A 30 -9.22 8.90 -9.17
C PHE A 30 -10.36 7.95 -9.58
N ARG A 31 -10.06 6.66 -9.71
CA ARG A 31 -11.10 5.63 -9.84
C ARG A 31 -11.34 4.97 -8.49
N SER A 32 -12.46 5.30 -7.87
CA SER A 32 -13.00 4.56 -6.73
C SER A 32 -13.53 3.20 -7.21
N VAL A 33 -12.95 2.11 -6.69
CA VAL A 33 -13.46 0.74 -6.87
C VAL A 33 -14.85 0.64 -6.22
N PRO A 34 -15.85 -0.03 -6.85
CA PRO A 34 -17.17 -0.20 -6.26
C PRO A 34 -17.09 -1.05 -4.97
N PRO A 35 -17.79 -0.68 -3.90
CA PRO A 35 -17.70 -1.40 -2.63
C PRO A 35 -18.43 -2.75 -2.73
N LEU A 36 -17.67 -3.84 -2.54
CA LEU A 36 -18.21 -5.12 -2.08
C LEU A 36 -18.83 -4.94 -0.68
N PRO A 37 -19.83 -5.74 -0.27
CA PRO A 37 -20.57 -5.53 0.97
C PRO A 37 -19.61 -5.58 2.17
N ALA A 38 -19.37 -4.39 2.71
CA ALA A 38 -18.35 -4.14 3.70
C ALA A 38 -18.87 -4.56 5.08
N LEU A 39 -18.30 -5.63 5.63
CA LEU A 39 -17.97 -5.63 7.05
C LEU A 39 -16.68 -4.82 7.23
N SER A 40 -16.62 -3.61 6.66
CA SER A 40 -15.56 -2.67 6.98
C SER A 40 -15.77 -2.25 8.41
N CYS A 41 -14.74 -2.35 9.23
CA CYS A 41 -14.75 -1.66 10.50
C CYS A 41 -14.75 -0.15 10.24
N VAL A 42 -15.94 0.46 10.05
CA VAL A 42 -16.12 1.92 9.87
C VAL A 42 -15.44 2.70 11.01
N ARG A 43 -15.27 2.04 12.16
CA ARG A 43 -14.66 2.59 13.37
C ARG A 43 -13.16 2.89 13.23
N PHE A 44 -12.40 2.15 12.41
CA PHE A 44 -10.96 2.37 12.26
C PHE A 44 -10.65 2.70 10.80
N ASN A 45 -10.18 3.92 10.55
CA ASN A 45 -9.77 4.35 9.23
C ASN A 45 -8.28 4.05 9.02
N VAL A 46 -8.00 2.86 8.50
CA VAL A 46 -6.64 2.46 8.12
C VAL A 46 -6.42 2.83 6.65
N SER A 47 -5.42 3.65 6.39
CA SER A 47 -4.95 3.98 5.05
C SER A 47 -3.51 3.54 4.87
N TYR A 48 -3.01 3.51 3.64
CA TYR A 48 -1.64 3.09 3.38
C TYR A 48 -1.00 3.91 2.27
N ARG A 49 0.33 3.88 2.22
CA ARG A 49 1.13 4.43 1.13
C ARG A 49 2.35 3.54 0.87
N VAL A 50 2.72 3.43 -0.40
CA VAL A 50 3.92 2.72 -0.84
C VAL A 50 4.96 3.75 -1.29
N TYR A 51 6.19 3.61 -0.81
CA TYR A 51 7.35 4.39 -1.21
C TYR A 51 8.30 3.47 -1.97
N ALA A 52 8.25 3.55 -3.31
CA ALA A 52 8.99 2.62 -4.19
C ALA A 52 10.51 2.87 -4.19
N ASP A 53 10.95 4.08 -3.87
CA ASP A 53 12.35 4.47 -3.77
C ASP A 53 13.05 3.85 -2.56
N THR A 54 12.33 3.63 -1.46
CA THR A 54 12.84 3.01 -0.24
C THR A 54 12.36 1.58 0.00
N ASP A 55 11.51 1.05 -0.88
CA ASP A 55 10.77 -0.21 -0.67
C ASP A 55 10.08 -0.23 0.71
N THR A 56 9.31 0.82 1.01
CA THR A 56 8.61 0.97 2.29
C THR A 56 7.09 0.95 2.08
N LEU A 57 6.40 0.17 2.91
CA LEU A 57 4.95 0.22 3.06
C LEU A 57 4.61 0.93 4.37
N ALA A 58 3.98 2.10 4.28
CA ALA A 58 3.46 2.84 5.43
C ALA A 58 1.97 2.54 5.61
N LEU A 59 1.58 2.16 6.83
CA LEU A 59 0.19 2.04 7.29
C LEU A 59 -0.11 3.20 8.22
N TYR A 60 -1.21 3.92 7.99
CA TYR A 60 -1.65 5.03 8.83
C TYR A 60 -2.97 4.68 9.51
N PHE A 61 -3.00 4.79 10.83
CA PHE A 61 -4.18 4.54 11.67
C PHE A 61 -4.98 5.82 11.94
N THR A 62 -4.49 6.96 11.47
CA THR A 62 -5.14 8.26 11.51
C THR A 62 -4.56 9.17 10.43
N LYS A 63 -5.23 10.29 10.15
CA LYS A 63 -4.70 11.30 9.24
C LYS A 63 -3.56 12.05 9.92
N VAL A 64 -2.36 11.96 9.35
CA VAL A 64 -1.18 12.66 9.87
C VAL A 64 -1.29 14.17 9.66
N THR A 65 -1.10 14.92 10.74
CA THR A 65 -1.03 16.40 10.75
C THR A 65 0.25 16.85 11.44
N PRO A 66 0.78 18.06 11.15
CA PRO A 66 1.94 18.60 11.86
C PRO A 66 1.74 18.57 13.39
N GLY A 67 2.76 18.12 14.12
CA GLY A 67 2.72 17.97 15.58
C GLY A 67 2.00 16.74 16.11
N LEU A 68 1.47 15.86 15.24
CA LEU A 68 0.82 14.62 15.68
C LEU A 68 1.81 13.56 16.15
N ILE A 69 2.91 13.38 15.42
CA ILE A 69 3.96 12.41 15.76
C ILE A 69 4.81 13.02 16.86
N TYR A 70 4.85 12.35 18.01
CA TYR A 70 5.60 12.74 19.20
C TYR A 70 6.83 11.84 19.42
N ASN A 71 6.68 10.54 19.15
CA ASN A 71 7.75 9.56 19.27
C ASN A 71 7.76 8.59 18.08
N THR A 72 8.93 8.04 17.76
CA THR A 72 9.13 7.03 16.73
C THR A 72 10.05 5.94 17.29
N ASP A 73 9.63 4.68 17.23
CA ASP A 73 10.38 3.54 17.75
C ASP A 73 10.53 2.42 16.69
N ASP A 74 11.69 1.78 16.65
CA ASP A 74 11.89 0.50 15.97
C ASP A 74 11.30 -0.63 16.83
N ILE A 75 10.15 -1.19 16.44
CA ILE A 75 9.46 -2.19 17.27
C ILE A 75 9.76 -3.62 16.85
N ALA A 76 10.28 -3.82 15.64
CA ALA A 76 10.75 -5.11 15.14
C ALA A 76 11.74 -4.88 13.99
N PRO A 77 12.55 -5.89 13.59
CA PRO A 77 13.45 -5.74 12.45
C PRO A 77 12.71 -5.30 11.19
N GLY A 78 12.96 -4.07 10.75
CA GLY A 78 12.30 -3.46 9.59
C GLY A 78 10.89 -2.95 9.83
N VAL A 79 10.45 -2.80 11.10
CA VAL A 79 9.19 -2.14 11.47
C VAL A 79 9.47 -0.95 12.36
N VAL A 80 9.06 0.22 11.89
CA VAL A 80 9.10 1.47 12.65
C VAL A 80 7.68 1.90 12.97
N ALA A 81 7.43 2.32 14.20
CA ALA A 81 6.13 2.78 14.67
C ALA A 81 6.19 4.23 15.12
N ASP A 82 5.24 5.04 14.66
CA ASP A 82 5.07 6.41 15.12
C ASP A 82 3.92 6.50 16.11
N TYR A 83 4.10 7.30 17.15
CA TYR A 83 3.14 7.47 18.22
C TYR A 83 2.79 8.94 18.46
N SER A 84 1.55 9.17 18.88
CA SER A 84 1.13 10.46 19.41
C SER A 84 1.66 10.69 20.82
N GLN A 85 1.51 11.92 21.31
CA GLN A 85 1.90 12.28 22.68
C GLN A 85 1.20 11.42 23.76
N ASP A 86 -0.02 10.95 23.48
CA ASP A 86 -0.79 10.06 24.37
C ASP A 86 -0.40 8.58 24.23
N GLY A 87 0.63 8.27 23.43
CA GLY A 87 1.09 6.91 23.17
C GLY A 87 0.11 6.07 22.34
N ARG A 88 -0.62 6.72 21.42
CA ARG A 88 -1.46 6.05 20.41
C ARG A 88 -0.67 5.86 19.11
N LEU A 89 -0.81 4.69 18.49
CA LEU A 89 -0.20 4.35 17.22
C LEU A 89 -0.77 5.22 16.10
N VAL A 90 0.10 5.99 15.46
CA VAL A 90 -0.21 6.89 14.33
C VAL A 90 0.07 6.20 13.01
N SER A 91 1.27 5.64 12.87
CA SER A 91 1.72 4.93 11.67
C SER A 91 2.60 3.73 11.99
N LEU A 92 2.69 2.81 11.03
CA LEU A 92 3.68 1.74 10.96
C LEU A 92 4.34 1.72 9.58
N ASP A 93 5.66 1.83 9.55
CA ASP A 93 6.46 1.71 8.34
C ASP A 93 7.15 0.34 8.31
N ILE A 94 6.88 -0.42 7.25
CA ILE A 94 7.49 -1.70 6.95
C ILE A 94 8.56 -1.48 5.89
N ASN A 95 9.82 -1.55 6.30
CA ASN A 95 10.98 -1.42 5.42
C ASN A 95 11.29 -2.73 4.70
N SER A 96 11.86 -2.61 3.49
CA SER A 96 12.06 -3.77 2.59
C SER A 96 10.75 -4.55 2.38
N ALA A 97 9.64 -3.83 2.18
CA ALA A 97 8.29 -4.39 2.16
C ALA A 97 8.14 -5.51 1.13
N PHE A 98 8.76 -5.36 -0.05
CA PHE A 98 8.76 -6.40 -1.06
C PHE A 98 9.44 -7.68 -0.58
N LYS A 99 10.43 -7.63 0.31
CA LYS A 99 11.05 -8.84 0.88
C LYS A 99 10.26 -9.38 2.08
N SER A 100 9.83 -8.49 2.97
CA SER A 100 9.30 -8.81 4.30
C SER A 100 7.82 -9.25 4.27
N THR A 101 7.03 -8.81 3.30
CA THR A 101 5.60 -9.11 3.23
C THR A 101 5.27 -10.21 2.23
N ALA A 102 4.15 -10.90 2.41
CA ALA A 102 3.73 -11.98 1.50
C ALA A 102 3.21 -11.45 0.15
N CYS A 103 2.84 -10.17 0.08
CA CYS A 103 2.38 -9.48 -1.11
C CYS A 103 3.50 -8.65 -1.78
N HIS A 104 3.25 -8.13 -2.98
CA HIS A 104 4.05 -7.05 -3.55
C HIS A 104 3.31 -5.71 -3.49
N THR A 105 4.10 -4.63 -3.50
CA THR A 105 3.62 -3.25 -3.42
C THR A 105 3.61 -2.52 -4.77
N PHE A 106 3.96 -3.22 -5.87
CA PHE A 106 3.87 -2.67 -7.22
C PHE A 106 2.44 -2.29 -7.61
N ASP A 107 2.31 -1.22 -8.41
CA ASP A 107 1.05 -0.77 -9.02
C ASP A 107 0.64 -1.72 -10.17
N SER A 108 0.27 -2.94 -9.79
CA SER A 108 -0.18 -3.99 -10.69
C SER A 108 -1.14 -4.91 -9.93
N ALA A 109 -2.18 -5.38 -10.61
CA ALA A 109 -3.08 -6.41 -10.07
C ALA A 109 -2.57 -7.84 -10.32
N SER A 110 -1.48 -7.99 -11.07
CA SER A 110 -0.91 -9.31 -11.41
C SER A 110 0.05 -9.78 -10.33
N VAL A 111 0.15 -11.09 -10.14
CA VAL A 111 1.16 -11.71 -9.28
C VAL A 111 2.56 -11.37 -9.78
N VAL A 112 3.45 -10.96 -8.87
CA VAL A 112 4.87 -10.68 -9.15
C VAL A 112 5.73 -11.54 -8.23
N ASP A 113 6.66 -12.31 -8.79
CA ASP A 113 7.53 -13.26 -8.07
C ASP A 113 6.77 -14.19 -7.11
N GLY A 114 5.60 -14.67 -7.55
CA GLY A 114 4.73 -15.55 -6.78
C GLY A 114 3.99 -14.86 -5.62
N LYS A 115 4.07 -13.53 -5.51
CA LYS A 115 3.36 -12.74 -4.50
C LYS A 115 2.09 -12.13 -5.08
N PRO A 116 0.95 -12.16 -4.37
CA PRO A 116 -0.24 -11.41 -4.76
C PRO A 116 -0.05 -9.89 -4.58
N PRO A 117 -0.89 -9.06 -5.19
CA PRO A 117 -0.88 -7.62 -4.96
C PRO A 117 -1.32 -7.27 -3.53
N LEU A 118 -0.75 -6.18 -2.99
CA LEU A 118 -1.14 -5.61 -1.70
C LEU A 118 -2.65 -5.33 -1.67
N THR A 119 -3.35 -5.89 -0.68
CA THR A 119 -4.77 -5.66 -0.42
C THR A 119 -4.97 -5.40 1.06
N ILE A 120 -5.21 -4.14 1.43
CA ILE A 120 -5.44 -3.77 2.83
C ILE A 120 -6.88 -4.07 3.24
N GLN A 121 -7.06 -4.90 4.27
CA GLN A 121 -8.34 -5.12 4.92
C GLN A 121 -8.20 -5.01 6.44
N ALA A 122 -9.05 -4.18 7.06
CA ALA A 122 -9.08 -3.98 8.50
C ALA A 122 -10.29 -4.68 9.14
N GLU A 123 -10.06 -5.56 10.10
CA GLU A 123 -11.07 -6.28 10.87
C GLU A 123 -10.88 -6.02 12.36
N TYR A 124 -11.96 -5.69 13.07
CA TYR A 124 -11.91 -5.42 14.51
C TYR A 124 -12.73 -6.43 15.30
N ASP A 125 -12.10 -7.05 16.30
CA ASP A 125 -12.77 -7.92 17.27
C ASP A 125 -13.06 -7.13 18.55
N ASN A 126 -14.34 -6.83 18.78
CA ASN A 126 -14.78 -6.09 19.96
C ASN A 126 -14.62 -6.87 21.27
N ARG A 127 -14.63 -8.20 21.23
CA ARG A 127 -14.48 -9.03 22.44
C ARG A 127 -13.02 -9.02 22.93
N LEU A 128 -12.08 -8.93 22.00
CA LEU A 128 -10.64 -8.89 22.29
C LEU A 128 -10.07 -7.47 22.33
N ASP A 129 -10.87 -6.46 21.95
CA ASP A 129 -10.40 -5.09 21.67
C ASP A 129 -9.15 -5.08 20.77
N ARG A 130 -9.24 -5.81 19.66
CA ARG A 130 -8.10 -6.07 18.77
C ARG A 130 -8.42 -5.74 17.32
N LEU A 131 -7.58 -4.92 16.71
CA LEU A 131 -7.62 -4.60 15.28
C LEU A 131 -6.64 -5.51 14.54
N ALA A 132 -7.06 -6.10 13.43
CA ALA A 132 -6.24 -6.87 12.51
C ALA A 132 -6.22 -6.16 11.15
N VAL A 133 -5.03 -5.80 10.67
CA VAL A 133 -4.81 -5.18 9.36
C VAL A 133 -4.11 -6.21 8.47
N PHE A 134 -4.88 -6.83 7.60
CA PHE A 134 -4.38 -7.79 6.61
C PHE A 134 -3.76 -7.05 5.43
N LEU A 135 -2.60 -7.54 4.95
CA LEU A 135 -1.87 -7.01 3.79
C LEU A 135 -2.25 -7.71 2.48
N THR A 136 -2.95 -8.83 2.56
CA THR A 136 -3.44 -9.63 1.44
C THR A 136 -4.75 -10.32 1.83
N GLN A 137 -5.46 -10.88 0.85
CA GLN A 137 -6.65 -11.70 1.09
C GLN A 137 -6.32 -13.09 1.65
N GLU A 138 -5.06 -13.53 1.54
CA GLU A 138 -4.61 -14.78 2.14
C GLU A 138 -4.59 -14.67 3.67
N LYS A 139 -5.24 -15.63 4.33
CA LYS A 139 -5.37 -15.68 5.80
C LYS A 139 -4.63 -16.87 6.41
N ASP A 140 -3.69 -17.47 5.68
CA ASP A 140 -2.88 -18.61 6.10
C ASP A 140 -1.77 -18.19 7.09
N ILE A 141 -2.21 -17.61 8.20
CA ILE A 141 -1.34 -17.19 9.29
C ILE A 141 -0.96 -18.44 10.07
N VAL A 142 0.35 -18.69 10.10
CA VAL A 142 0.90 -19.86 10.79
C VAL A 142 1.31 -19.50 12.20
N LYS A 143 1.70 -18.23 12.43
CA LYS A 143 2.20 -17.77 13.73
C LYS A 143 1.95 -16.28 13.94
N GLU A 144 1.65 -15.91 15.20
CA GLU A 144 1.70 -14.54 15.69
C GLU A 144 3.07 -14.31 16.38
N VAL A 145 3.76 -13.23 16.01
CA VAL A 145 5.09 -12.84 16.49
C VAL A 145 4.94 -11.54 17.28
N LYS A 146 5.45 -11.53 18.51
CA LYS A 146 5.47 -10.33 19.35
C LYS A 146 6.52 -9.33 18.86
N THR A 147 6.18 -8.05 18.90
CA THR A 147 7.14 -6.96 18.71
C THR A 147 7.61 -6.44 20.06
N GLU A 148 8.50 -5.45 20.06
CA GLU A 148 8.92 -4.73 21.26
C GLU A 148 7.79 -3.84 21.81
N ASP A 149 6.83 -3.44 20.96
CA ASP A 149 5.57 -2.86 21.42
C ASP A 149 4.62 -3.96 21.89
N ALA A 150 4.25 -3.91 23.17
CA ALA A 150 3.35 -4.88 23.80
C ALA A 150 1.94 -4.91 23.18
N ASP A 151 1.54 -3.87 22.46
CA ASP A 151 0.25 -3.76 21.79
C ASP A 151 0.30 -4.12 20.31
N VAL A 152 1.48 -4.24 19.70
CA VAL A 152 1.62 -4.56 18.27
C VAL A 152 2.23 -5.94 18.08
N ASN A 153 1.54 -6.80 17.34
CA ASN A 153 2.06 -8.11 16.93
C ASN A 153 1.97 -8.28 15.41
N LEU A 154 2.78 -9.18 14.85
CA LEU A 154 2.81 -9.48 13.43
C LEU A 154 2.33 -10.93 13.18
N GLY A 155 1.35 -11.10 12.30
CA GLY A 155 0.95 -12.40 11.78
C GLY A 155 1.84 -12.78 10.59
N VAL A 156 2.46 -13.96 10.65
CA VAL A 156 3.39 -14.46 9.62
C VAL A 156 2.92 -15.78 9.01
N CYS A 157 3.18 -15.97 7.71
CA CYS A 157 2.95 -17.24 7.02
C CYS A 157 4.12 -18.22 7.18
N ALA A 158 3.97 -19.42 6.59
CA ALA A 158 4.93 -20.51 6.70
C ALA A 158 6.35 -20.15 6.22
N ASP A 159 6.47 -19.26 5.23
CA ASP A 159 7.75 -18.78 4.70
C ASP A 159 8.37 -17.61 5.50
N GLY A 160 7.75 -17.25 6.62
CA GLY A 160 8.21 -16.19 7.53
C GLY A 160 7.86 -14.77 7.10
N LYS A 161 7.15 -14.59 5.98
CA LYS A 161 6.69 -13.27 5.53
C LYS A 161 5.48 -12.80 6.31
N TRP A 162 5.31 -11.50 6.38
CA TRP A 162 4.22 -10.87 7.12
C TRP A 162 2.95 -10.81 6.28
N LEU A 163 1.84 -11.13 6.92
CA LEU A 163 0.49 -11.11 6.36
C LEU A 163 -0.42 -10.11 7.07
N VAL A 164 -0.23 -9.93 8.38
CA VAL A 164 -1.16 -9.19 9.23
C VAL A 164 -0.43 -8.39 10.28
N VAL A 165 -0.91 -7.19 10.57
CA VAL A 165 -0.57 -6.44 11.78
C VAL A 165 -1.73 -6.52 12.76
N TYR A 166 -1.46 -6.94 13.99
CA TYR A 166 -2.43 -6.92 15.08
C TYR A 166 -2.13 -5.77 16.02
N VAL A 167 -3.16 -5.01 16.39
CA VAL A 167 -3.09 -3.96 17.42
C VAL A 167 -4.06 -4.30 18.53
N SER A 168 -3.53 -4.58 19.71
CA SER A 168 -4.30 -4.85 20.93
C SER A 168 -4.71 -3.55 21.62
N ARG A 169 -5.76 -3.61 22.43
CA ARG A 169 -6.35 -2.43 23.11
C ARG A 169 -6.68 -1.32 22.10
N ALA A 170 -7.14 -1.70 20.91
CA ALA A 170 -7.21 -0.85 19.72
C ALA A 170 -7.98 0.45 19.97
N ASN A 171 -9.06 0.42 20.77
CA ASN A 171 -9.82 1.63 21.10
C ASN A 171 -9.03 2.68 21.89
N SER A 172 -8.05 2.25 22.67
CA SER A 172 -7.21 3.14 23.48
C SER A 172 -5.87 3.43 22.83
N LYS A 173 -5.42 2.55 21.93
CA LYS A 173 -4.10 2.57 21.31
C LYS A 173 -4.08 3.02 19.85
N THR A 174 -5.25 3.20 19.24
CA THR A 174 -5.36 3.77 17.89
C THR A 174 -6.43 4.88 17.89
N PHE A 175 -6.80 5.35 16.70
CA PHE A 175 -7.78 6.40 16.51
C PHE A 175 -9.06 5.80 15.95
N THR A 176 -10.19 6.16 16.56
CA THR A 176 -11.51 5.79 16.07
C THR A 176 -12.16 6.97 15.37
N VAL A 177 -12.92 6.72 14.31
CA VAL A 177 -13.71 7.73 13.59
C VAL A 177 -15.03 8.03 14.31
#